data_AF-A0A7V8XQB2-F1
#
_entry.id   AF-A0A7V8XQB2-F1
#
_cell.length_a   1.000
_cell.length_b   1.000
_cell.length_c   1.000
_cell.angle_alpha   90.00
_cell.angle_beta   90.00
_cell.angle_gamma   90.00
#
_symmetry.space_group_name_H-M   'P 1'
#
loop_
_entity.id
_entity.type
_entity.pdbx_description
1 polymer ?
#
loop_
_entity_poly.entity_id
_entity_poly.type
_entity_poly.pdbx_seq_one_letter_code
_entity_poly.pdbx_strand_id
1 'polypeptide(L)'
;MESTESGLSFAQFILSLGTTAAVHFGDLPDPVSGERGDPDLLAASQMIELLGLLQEKTRGNLEPAEAKLLEDLLYDLRMRFVQAQQQPRIVQP
;
A
#
# COMPACT_ATOMS: atom_id res chain seq x y z
N MET A 1 10.39 17.58 26.43
CA MET A 1 8.96 17.23 26.45
C MET A 1 8.76 16.28 25.31
N GLU A 2 8.90 14.99 25.58
CA GLU A 2 8.63 13.93 24.61
C GLU A 2 7.24 13.43 24.99
N SER A 3 6.22 14.03 24.36
CA SER A 3 4.87 13.50 24.45
C SER A 3 4.89 12.19 23.66
N THR A 4 5.06 11.07 24.35
CA THR A 4 4.62 9.78 23.84
C THR A 4 3.12 9.88 23.58
N GLU A 5 2.74 10.25 22.36
CA GLU A 5 1.38 9.99 21.90
C GLU A 5 1.26 8.47 21.74
N SER A 6 0.50 7.86 22.64
CA SER A 6 0.05 6.47 22.57
C SER A 6 -0.95 6.29 21.42
N GLY A 7 -0.55 6.63 20.20
CA GLY A 7 -1.37 6.65 18.99
C GLY A 7 -0.61 6.11 17.78
N LEU A 8 -1.35 5.60 16.80
CA LEU A 8 -0.80 5.16 15.53
C LEU A 8 -0.22 6.37 14.78
N SER A 9 1.07 6.33 14.44
CA SER A 9 1.66 7.39 13.60
C SER A 9 1.14 7.31 12.16
N PHE A 10 1.15 8.44 11.45
CA PHE A 10 0.77 8.48 10.03
C PHE A 10 1.64 7.53 9.19
N ALA A 11 2.95 7.50 9.46
CA ALA A 11 3.88 6.58 8.82
C ALA A 11 3.48 5.10 9.01
N GLN A 12 3.12 4.69 10.23
CA GLN A 12 2.64 3.33 10.49
C GLN A 12 1.32 3.05 9.78
N PHE A 13 0.41 4.03 9.73
CA PHE A 13 -0.86 3.90 9.03
C PHE A 13 -0.65 3.66 7.52
N ILE A 14 0.13 4.51 6.83
CA ILE A 14 0.36 4.35 5.39
C ILE A 14 1.13 3.06 5.05
N LEU A 15 2.08 2.66 5.88
CA LEU A 15 2.78 1.37 5.73
C LEU A 15 1.83 0.18 5.90
N SER A 16 0.86 0.27 6.80
CA SER A 16 -0.17 -0.77 6.95
C SER A 16 -1.02 -0.91 5.69
N LEU A 17 -1.42 0.21 5.07
CA LEU A 17 -2.16 0.20 3.81
C LEU A 17 -1.31 -0.34 2.65
N GLY A 18 -0.03 0.03 2.59
CA GLY A 18 0.92 -0.51 1.61
C GLY A 18 1.11 -2.02 1.76
N THR A 19 1.15 -2.52 3.00
CA THR A 19 1.22 -3.96 3.29
C THR A 19 -0.02 -4.68 2.77
N THR A 20 -1.21 -4.12 3.01
CA THR A 20 -2.47 -4.68 2.47
C THR A 20 -2.47 -4.69 0.94
N ALA A 21 -1.94 -3.65 0.28
CA ALA A 21 -1.78 -3.65 -1.17
C ALA A 21 -0.83 -4.78 -1.64
N ALA A 22 0.28 -5.02 -0.92
CA ALA A 22 1.21 -6.10 -1.22
C ALA A 22 0.60 -7.50 -1.02
N VAL A 23 -0.29 -7.68 -0.03
CA VAL A 23 -1.09 -8.91 0.12
C VAL A 23 -2.01 -9.09 -1.09
N HIS A 24 -2.70 -8.04 -1.54
CA HIS A 24 -3.53 -8.11 -2.75
C HIS A 24 -2.71 -8.39 -4.03
N PHE A 25 -1.44 -7.99 -4.09
CA PHE A 25 -0.54 -8.40 -5.17
C PHE A 25 -0.09 -9.86 -5.09
N GLY A 26 -0.36 -10.57 -3.99
CA GLY A 26 0.15 -11.91 -3.72
C GLY A 26 1.63 -11.94 -3.30
N ASP A 27 2.23 -10.77 -3.01
CA ASP A 27 3.64 -10.65 -2.62
C ASP A 27 3.87 -11.10 -1.17
N LEU A 28 2.85 -10.88 -0.32
CA LEU A 28 2.84 -11.24 1.09
C LEU A 28 1.70 -12.22 1.39
N PRO A 29 1.88 -13.12 2.37
CA PRO A 29 0.79 -13.94 2.88
C PRO A 29 -0.26 -13.05 3.57
N ASP A 30 -1.52 -13.45 3.49
CA ASP A 30 -2.57 -12.81 4.25
C ASP A 30 -2.29 -13.00 5.76
N PRO A 31 -2.29 -11.92 6.57
CA PRO A 31 -1.92 -12.00 7.98
C PRO A 31 -2.95 -12.72 8.86
N VAL A 32 -4.17 -12.95 8.37
CA VAL A 32 -5.24 -13.67 9.07
C VAL A 32 -5.20 -15.15 8.75
N SER A 33 -5.10 -15.52 7.46
CA SER A 33 -5.07 -16.93 7.04
C SER A 33 -3.67 -17.54 7.06
N GLY A 34 -2.63 -16.72 6.94
CA GLY A 34 -1.23 -17.14 6.76
C GLY A 34 -0.91 -17.63 5.34
N GLU A 35 -1.89 -17.67 4.44
CA GLU A 35 -1.73 -18.20 3.09
C GLU A 35 -1.49 -17.08 2.07
N ARG A 36 -0.68 -17.38 1.05
CA ARG A 36 -0.58 -16.52 -0.14
C ARG A 36 -1.75 -16.83 -1.06
N GLY A 37 -2.69 -15.90 -1.16
CA GLY A 37 -3.80 -15.98 -2.10
C GLY A 37 -3.39 -15.63 -3.54
N ASP A 38 -4.30 -15.87 -4.47
CA ASP A 38 -4.15 -15.42 -5.85
C ASP A 38 -4.13 -13.88 -5.92
N PRO A 39 -3.31 -13.27 -6.80
CA PRO A 39 -3.28 -11.83 -6.96
C PRO A 39 -4.64 -11.23 -7.35
N ASP A 40 -5.14 -10.30 -6.54
CA ASP A 40 -6.30 -9.46 -6.82
C ASP A 40 -5.86 -8.04 -7.19
N LEU A 41 -5.67 -7.82 -8.50
CA LEU A 41 -5.27 -6.52 -9.02
C LEU A 41 -6.35 -5.45 -8.81
N LEU A 42 -7.64 -5.81 -8.76
CA LEU A 42 -8.68 -4.82 -8.52
C LEU A 42 -8.58 -4.27 -7.10
N ALA A 43 -8.43 -5.16 -6.11
CA ALA A 43 -8.22 -4.76 -4.73
C ALA A 43 -6.92 -3.96 -4.55
N ALA A 44 -5.82 -4.39 -5.20
CA ALA A 44 -4.56 -3.66 -5.15
C ALA A 44 -4.67 -2.24 -5.74
N SER A 45 -5.40 -2.10 -6.86
CA SER A 45 -5.66 -0.78 -7.49
C SER A 45 -6.43 0.14 -6.55
N GLN A 46 -7.45 -0.37 -5.86
CA GLN A 46 -8.24 0.42 -4.89
C GLN A 46 -7.36 0.94 -3.74
N MET A 47 -6.40 0.13 -3.26
CA MET A 47 -5.46 0.58 -2.24
C MET A 47 -4.56 1.72 -2.72
N ILE A 48 -4.09 1.65 -3.98
CA ILE A 48 -3.29 2.71 -4.60
C ILE A 48 -4.12 3.99 -4.75
N GLU A 49 -5.38 3.89 -5.18
CA GLU A 49 -6.30 5.02 -5.27
C GLU A 49 -6.55 5.66 -3.91
N LEU A 50 -6.75 4.86 -2.86
CA LEU A 50 -6.95 5.35 -1.49
C LEU A 50 -5.71 6.09 -0.96
N LEU A 51 -4.51 5.53 -1.17
CA LEU A 51 -3.26 6.20 -0.82
C LEU A 51 -3.07 7.50 -1.62
N GLY A 52 -3.47 7.52 -2.90
CA GLY A 52 -3.45 8.72 -3.73
C GLY A 52 -4.39 9.79 -3.22
N LEU A 53 -5.62 9.41 -2.85
CA LEU A 53 -6.60 10.31 -2.25
C LEU A 53 -6.08 10.88 -0.93
N LEU A 54 -5.43 10.05 -0.09
CA LEU A 54 -4.81 10.51 1.15
C LEU A 54 -3.74 11.57 0.85
N GLN A 55 -2.84 11.33 -0.10
CA GLN A 55 -1.81 12.29 -0.50
C GLN A 55 -2.41 13.64 -0.89
N GLU A 56 -3.50 13.64 -1.67
CA GLU A 56 -4.18 14.86 -2.08
C GLU A 56 -4.85 15.58 -0.90
N LYS A 57 -5.52 14.84 -0.03
CA LYS A 57 -6.28 15.41 1.10
C LYS A 57 -5.39 15.89 2.25
N THR A 58 -4.21 15.31 2.41
CA THR A 58 -3.26 15.70 3.47
C THR A 58 -2.19 16.68 2.99
N ARG A 59 -2.19 17.07 1.70
CA ARG A 59 -1.19 17.98 1.14
C ARG A 59 -1.07 19.28 1.93
N GLY A 60 0.16 19.59 2.38
CA GLY A 60 0.46 20.77 3.19
C GLY A 60 0.29 20.58 4.69
N ASN A 61 -0.20 19.42 5.13
CA ASN A 61 -0.32 19.02 6.54
C ASN A 61 0.65 17.89 6.94
N LEU A 62 1.48 17.41 6.00
CA LEU A 62 2.46 16.35 6.25
C LEU A 62 3.83 16.93 6.57
N GLU A 63 4.54 16.28 7.51
CA GLU A 63 5.97 16.50 7.68
C GLU A 63 6.74 16.07 6.41
N PRO A 64 7.91 16.67 6.11
CA PRO A 64 8.67 16.33 4.90
C PRO A 64 8.99 14.83 4.77
N ALA A 65 9.25 14.16 5.90
CA ALA A 65 9.51 12.73 5.93
C ALA A 65 8.26 11.89 5.60
N GLU A 66 7.08 12.30 6.08
CA GLU A 66 5.81 11.63 5.81
C GLU A 66 5.38 11.79 4.35
N ALA A 67 5.52 13.01 3.82
CA ALA A 67 5.24 13.31 2.42
C ALA A 67 6.12 12.46 1.49
N LYS A 68 7.43 12.38 1.78
CA LYS A 68 8.37 11.56 1.02
C LYS A 68 8.04 10.07 1.11
N LEU A 69 7.74 9.57 2.31
CA LEU A 69 7.38 8.16 2.51
C LEU A 69 6.13 7.79 1.70
N LEU A 70 5.10 8.63 1.71
CA LEU A 70 3.87 8.40 0.95
C LEU A 70 4.11 8.46 -0.57
N GLU A 71 4.95 9.39 -1.04
CA GLU A 71 5.31 9.51 -2.45
C GLU A 71 6.09 8.28 -2.94
N ASP A 72 7.12 7.86 -2.21
CA ASP A 72 7.93 6.69 -2.54
C ASP A 72 7.04 5.42 -2.56
N LEU A 73 6.20 5.24 -1.54
CA LEU A 73 5.26 4.10 -1.46
C LEU A 73 4.27 4.08 -2.64
N LEU A 74 3.68 5.22 -2.99
CA LEU A 74 2.77 5.32 -4.13
C LEU A 74 3.47 4.99 -5.45
N TYR A 75 4.70 5.45 -5.63
CA TYR A 75 5.49 5.13 -6.82
C TYR A 75 5.73 3.62 -6.94
N ASP A 76 6.21 2.99 -5.88
CA ASP A 76 6.52 1.56 -5.87
C ASP A 76 5.29 0.70 -6.16
N LEU A 77 4.15 1.00 -5.51
CA LEU A 77 2.91 0.27 -5.72
C LEU A 77 2.37 0.44 -7.15
N ARG A 78 2.44 1.64 -7.73
CA ARG A 78 2.04 1.89 -9.13
C ARG A 78 2.92 1.13 -10.11
N MET A 79 4.22 1.12 -9.89
CA MET A 79 5.15 0.34 -10.72
C MET A 79 4.86 -1.17 -10.60
N ARG A 80 4.63 -1.66 -9.38
CA ARG A 80 4.24 -3.05 -9.13
C ARG A 80 2.94 -3.42 -9.84
N PHE A 81 1.95 -2.53 -9.83
CA PHE A 81 0.67 -2.72 -10.52
C PHE A 81 0.86 -2.88 -12.03
N VAL A 82 1.64 -2.01 -12.67
CA VAL A 82 1.94 -2.09 -14.10
C VAL A 82 2.65 -3.42 -14.43
N GLN A 83 3.62 -3.83 -13.62
CA GLN A 83 4.30 -5.12 -13.79
C GLN A 83 3.34 -6.30 -13.66
N ALA A 84 2.42 -6.25 -12.69
CA ALA A 84 1.43 -7.31 -12.47
C ALA A 84 0.43 -7.42 -13.63
N GLN A 85 0.07 -6.30 -14.27
CA GLN A 85 -0.77 -6.30 -15.46
C GLN A 85 -0.10 -6.92 -16.69
N GLN A 86 1.23 -6.88 -16.77
CA GLN A 86 1.99 -7.47 -17.88
C GLN A 86 2.28 -8.96 -17.70
N GLN A 87 2.08 -9.53 -16.52
CA GLN A 87 2.21 -10.97 -16.30
C GLN A 87 0.94 -11.67 -16.82
N PRO A 88 1.03 -12.52 -17.85
CA PRO A 88 -0.13 -13.27 -18.32
C PRO A 88 -0.61 -14.16 -17.18
N ARG A 89 -1.88 -14.00 -16.82
CA ARG A 89 -2.56 -14.86 -15.84
C ARG A 89 -2.56 -16.28 -16.42
N ILE A 90 -1.56 -17.09 -16.08
CA ILE A 90 -1.57 -18.52 -16.38
C ILE A 90 -2.67 -19.10 -15.51
N VAL A 91 -3.90 -19.07 -16.02
CA VAL A 91 -5.00 -19.87 -15.50
C VAL A 91 -4.57 -21.33 -15.63
N GLN A 92 -4.16 -21.93 -14.51
CA GLN A 92 -3.98 -23.38 -14.44
C GLN A 92 -5.38 -24.02 -14.51
N PRO A 93 -5.58 -25.02 -15.39
CA PRO A 93 -6.86 -25.69 -15.60
C PRO A 93 -7.29 -26.56 -14.42
#